data_AF-A0A5C2RNT0-F1
#
_entry.id   AF-A0A5C2RNT0-F1
#
_cell.length_a   1.000
_cell.length_b   1.000
_cell.length_c   1.000
_cell.angle_alpha   90.00
_cell.angle_beta   90.00
_cell.angle_gamma   90.00
#
_symmetry.space_group_name_H-M   'P 1'
#
loop_
_entity.id
_entity.type
_entity.pdbx_description
1 polymer ?
#
loop_
_entity_poly.entity_id
_entity_poly.type
_entity_poly.pdbx_seq_one_letter_code
_entity_poly.pdbx_strand_id
1 'polypeptide(L)'
;MTGTAIFMATALLQTQKDNKTITHTWEHDIESLAYMLLYSIYKHAMDTSAMDKKGFQEEFQAFFGAPTVKELVNERFNIFRQAEENGIRFLLEYINTDDSDTILSSVVSGTFRFLADLHTNLQASELSGRKSPNRDVDKLYPRRPPQPLPFEDMYKCWYDVIRVFQSRA
;
A
#
# COMPACT_ATOMS: atom_id res chain seq x y z
N MET A 1 -11.43 -0.71 22.13
CA MET A 1 -11.23 -0.96 20.69
C MET A 1 -10.45 -2.24 20.54
N THR A 2 -10.99 -3.23 19.84
CA THR A 2 -10.37 -4.51 19.53
C THR A 2 -9.97 -4.48 18.06
N GLY A 3 -8.67 -4.49 17.77
CA GLY A 3 -8.15 -4.50 16.40
C GLY A 3 -6.64 -4.32 16.40
N THR A 4 -5.95 -5.02 15.51
CA THR A 4 -4.49 -4.88 15.36
C THR A 4 -4.20 -3.59 14.62
N ALA A 5 -3.66 -2.58 15.31
CA ALA A 5 -3.47 -1.22 14.77
C ALA A 5 -2.72 -1.20 13.42
N ILE A 6 -1.84 -2.15 13.17
CA ILE A 6 -1.08 -2.28 11.92
C ILE A 6 -1.94 -2.61 10.69
N PHE A 7 -3.18 -3.04 10.85
CA PHE A 7 -4.12 -3.27 9.74
C PHE A 7 -5.27 -2.29 9.74
N MET A 8 -5.35 -1.41 10.73
CA MET A 8 -6.46 -0.50 10.86
C MET A 8 -6.40 0.56 9.77
N ALA A 9 -7.57 0.88 9.19
CA ALA A 9 -7.75 1.95 8.24
C ALA A 9 -7.28 3.31 8.79
N THR A 10 -6.76 4.18 7.93
CA THR A 10 -6.12 5.44 8.33
C THR A 10 -7.10 6.39 9.01
N ALA A 11 -8.35 6.45 8.56
CA ALA A 11 -9.39 7.25 9.19
C ALA A 11 -9.69 6.79 10.63
N LEU A 12 -9.67 5.48 10.89
CA LEU A 12 -9.83 4.90 12.23
C LEU A 12 -8.61 5.21 13.13
N LEU A 13 -7.39 5.10 12.59
CA LEU A 13 -6.17 5.46 13.32
C LEU A 13 -6.13 6.96 13.67
N GLN A 14 -6.53 7.82 12.74
CA GLN A 14 -6.54 9.26 12.93
C GLN A 14 -7.63 9.69 13.94
N THR A 15 -8.79 9.05 13.94
CA THR A 15 -9.85 9.32 14.93
C THR A 15 -9.46 8.83 16.32
N GLN A 16 -8.77 7.69 16.43
CA GLN A 16 -8.17 7.24 17.68
C GLN A 16 -7.15 8.25 18.22
N LYS A 17 -6.27 8.79 17.34
CA LYS A 17 -5.32 9.84 17.70
C LYS A 17 -6.01 11.11 18.21
N ASP A 18 -7.15 11.46 17.64
CA ASP A 18 -7.93 12.66 18.00
C ASP A 18 -8.93 12.43 19.15
N ASN A 19 -9.02 11.21 19.70
CA ASN A 19 -10.07 10.79 20.66
C ASN A 19 -11.51 11.06 20.16
N LYS A 20 -11.74 10.87 18.87
CA LYS A 20 -13.05 11.03 18.22
C LYS A 20 -13.70 9.68 17.95
N THR A 21 -15.02 9.69 17.79
CA THR A 21 -15.77 8.55 17.28
C THR A 21 -15.94 8.67 15.78
N ILE A 22 -15.92 7.53 15.10
CA ILE A 22 -16.23 7.42 13.68
C ILE A 22 -17.04 6.15 13.46
N THR A 23 -18.00 6.21 12.55
CA THR A 23 -18.76 5.05 12.13
C THR A 23 -17.87 4.16 11.29
N HIS A 24 -17.78 2.88 11.64
CA HIS A 24 -17.09 1.89 10.83
C HIS A 24 -17.84 1.67 9.50
N THR A 25 -17.12 1.59 8.39
CA THR A 25 -17.68 1.46 7.05
C THR A 25 -16.91 0.40 6.27
N TRP A 26 -17.45 -0.04 5.14
CA TRP A 26 -16.83 -1.07 4.30
C TRP A 26 -15.51 -0.60 3.67
N GLU A 27 -15.34 0.71 3.46
CA GLU A 27 -14.10 1.32 2.98
C GLU A 27 -12.95 1.05 3.95
N HIS A 28 -13.22 1.06 5.27
CA HIS A 28 -12.23 0.72 6.29
C HIS A 28 -11.81 -0.75 6.20
N ASP A 29 -12.75 -1.66 5.92
CA ASP A 29 -12.45 -3.09 5.74
C ASP A 29 -11.57 -3.32 4.51
N ILE A 30 -11.84 -2.61 3.41
CA ILE A 30 -11.06 -2.69 2.18
C ILE A 30 -9.64 -2.13 2.36
N GLU A 31 -9.48 -0.98 3.03
CA GLU A 31 -8.15 -0.45 3.36
C GLU A 31 -7.38 -1.45 4.25
N SER A 32 -8.06 -2.05 5.23
CA SER A 32 -7.47 -3.06 6.11
C SER A 32 -7.02 -4.30 5.33
N LEU A 33 -7.81 -4.75 4.35
CA LEU A 33 -7.48 -5.85 3.47
C LEU A 33 -6.24 -5.54 2.60
N ALA A 34 -6.13 -4.33 2.07
CA ALA A 34 -4.97 -3.89 1.31
C ALA A 34 -3.68 -3.90 2.18
N TYR A 35 -3.76 -3.46 3.43
CA TYR A 35 -2.63 -3.57 4.37
C TYR A 35 -2.26 -5.02 4.68
N MET A 36 -3.26 -5.88 4.93
CA MET A 36 -3.02 -7.31 5.18
C MET A 36 -2.35 -8.00 3.99
N LEU A 37 -2.73 -7.64 2.76
CA LEU A 37 -2.13 -8.18 1.54
C LEU A 37 -0.64 -7.81 1.45
N LEU A 38 -0.29 -6.52 1.57
CA LEU A 38 1.12 -6.10 1.59
C LEU A 38 1.89 -6.77 2.72
N TYR A 39 1.34 -6.77 3.94
CA TYR A 39 1.97 -7.39 5.10
C TYR A 39 2.30 -8.87 4.86
N SER A 40 1.37 -9.62 4.27
CA SER A 40 1.56 -11.04 4.01
C SER A 40 2.71 -11.28 3.04
N ILE A 41 2.83 -10.46 1.99
CA ILE A 41 3.92 -10.55 1.00
C ILE A 41 5.25 -10.18 1.64
N TYR A 42 5.30 -9.10 2.43
CA TYR A 42 6.50 -8.73 3.20
C TYR A 42 6.94 -9.85 4.14
N LYS A 43 6.01 -10.42 4.93
CA LYS A 43 6.33 -11.49 5.88
C LYS A 43 6.85 -12.72 5.17
N HIS A 44 6.21 -13.12 4.07
CA HIS A 44 6.68 -14.22 3.26
C HIS A 44 8.11 -13.99 2.76
N ALA A 45 8.41 -12.81 2.22
CA ALA A 45 9.75 -12.44 1.76
C ALA A 45 10.81 -12.44 2.88
N MET A 46 10.45 -12.03 4.09
CA MET A 46 11.34 -12.09 5.25
C MET A 46 11.64 -13.53 5.65
N ASP A 47 10.64 -14.40 5.65
CA ASP A 47 10.77 -15.78 6.09
C ASP A 47 11.59 -16.62 5.09
N THR A 48 11.57 -16.28 3.79
CA THR A 48 12.38 -16.93 2.75
C THR A 48 13.84 -16.46 2.70
N SER A 49 14.26 -15.51 3.56
CA SER A 49 15.65 -15.00 3.68
C SER A 49 16.25 -14.43 2.38
N ALA A 50 15.43 -13.96 1.45
CA ALA A 50 15.82 -13.72 0.06
C ALA A 50 16.58 -12.40 -0.22
N MET A 51 16.72 -11.46 0.74
CA MET A 51 17.27 -10.12 0.46
C MET A 51 18.19 -9.55 1.56
N ASP A 52 18.82 -8.41 1.27
CA ASP A 52 19.47 -7.52 2.24
C ASP A 52 18.51 -7.28 3.41
N LYS A 53 18.73 -8.04 4.49
CA LYS A 53 17.82 -8.10 5.62
C LYS A 53 17.63 -6.73 6.25
N LYS A 54 18.61 -5.83 6.14
CA LYS A 54 18.54 -4.52 6.80
C LYS A 54 17.58 -3.59 6.07
N GLY A 55 17.77 -3.36 4.78
CA GLY A 55 16.92 -2.45 3.99
C GLY A 55 15.46 -2.93 3.92
N PHE A 56 15.25 -4.22 3.68
CA PHE A 56 13.91 -4.82 3.65
C PHE A 56 13.20 -4.73 5.01
N GLN A 57 13.93 -4.98 6.10
CA GLN A 57 13.37 -4.86 7.46
C GLN A 57 13.03 -3.40 7.79
N GLU A 58 13.86 -2.44 7.41
CA GLU A 58 13.58 -1.01 7.61
C GLU A 58 12.31 -0.59 6.87
N GLU A 59 12.16 -1.00 5.59
CA GLU A 59 10.94 -0.77 4.80
C GLU A 59 9.70 -1.39 5.47
N PHE A 60 9.78 -2.65 5.90
CA PHE A 60 8.70 -3.31 6.63
C PHE A 60 8.33 -2.61 7.95
N GLN A 61 9.34 -2.21 8.74
CA GLN A 61 9.14 -1.53 10.01
C GLN A 61 8.51 -0.14 9.82
N ALA A 62 8.82 0.56 8.73
CA ALA A 62 8.19 1.83 8.42
C ALA A 62 6.67 1.67 8.17
N PHE A 63 6.24 0.57 7.53
CA PHE A 63 4.80 0.32 7.31
C PHE A 63 4.04 -0.21 8.54
N PHE A 64 4.68 -1.08 9.33
CA PHE A 64 3.98 -1.94 10.31
C PHE A 64 4.64 -1.98 11.70
N GLY A 65 5.84 -1.41 11.86
CA GLY A 65 6.69 -1.54 13.03
C GLY A 65 6.60 -0.40 14.04
N ALA A 66 5.82 0.64 13.75
CA ALA A 66 5.76 1.81 14.61
C ALA A 66 5.18 1.48 16.01
N PRO A 67 5.83 1.93 17.10
CA PRO A 67 5.43 1.60 18.47
C PRO A 67 4.16 2.32 18.94
N THR A 68 3.74 3.38 18.22
CA THR A 68 2.52 4.13 18.54
C THR A 68 1.67 4.36 17.29
N VAL A 69 0.35 4.50 17.46
CA VAL A 69 -0.58 4.85 16.37
C VAL A 69 -0.17 6.15 15.66
N LYS A 70 0.30 7.15 16.43
CA LYS A 70 0.75 8.43 15.88
C LYS A 70 1.95 8.25 14.95
N GLU A 71 2.93 7.47 15.38
CA GLU A 71 4.11 7.17 14.56
C GLU A 71 3.73 6.33 13.35
N LEU A 72 2.85 5.34 13.51
CA LEU A 72 2.37 4.50 12.40
C LEU A 72 1.76 5.33 11.27
N VAL A 73 0.88 6.27 11.61
CA VAL A 73 0.24 7.16 10.63
C VAL A 73 1.29 8.06 9.95
N ASN A 74 2.23 8.60 10.72
CA ASN A 74 3.28 9.49 10.20
C ASN A 74 4.23 8.75 9.25
N GLU A 75 4.69 7.55 9.61
CA GLU A 75 5.60 6.75 8.80
C GLU A 75 4.92 6.34 7.48
N ARG A 76 3.68 5.83 7.55
CA ARG A 76 2.89 5.51 6.34
C ARG A 76 2.75 6.71 5.42
N PHE A 77 2.43 7.87 5.98
CA PHE A 77 2.31 9.10 5.21
C PHE A 77 3.64 9.47 4.53
N ASN A 78 4.77 9.37 5.25
CA ASN A 78 6.09 9.62 4.68
C ASN A 78 6.44 8.66 3.55
N ILE A 79 6.03 7.39 3.65
CA ILE A 79 6.24 6.39 2.60
C ILE A 79 5.39 6.72 1.36
N PHE A 80 4.10 6.98 1.52
CA PHE A 80 3.20 7.25 0.38
C PHE A 80 3.47 8.59 -0.31
N ARG A 81 4.22 9.50 0.33
CA ARG A 81 4.74 10.71 -0.32
C ARG A 81 5.90 10.44 -1.27
N GLN A 82 6.54 9.28 -1.16
CA GLN A 82 7.63 8.91 -2.04
C GLN A 82 7.08 8.27 -3.31
N ALA A 83 7.85 8.34 -4.39
CA ALA A 83 7.56 7.52 -5.56
C ALA A 83 7.57 6.03 -5.18
N GLU A 84 6.74 5.24 -5.87
CA GLU A 84 6.59 3.79 -5.67
C GLU A 84 7.94 3.07 -5.59
N GLU A 85 8.90 3.41 -6.45
CA GLU A 85 10.21 2.74 -6.50
C GLU A 85 11.10 3.07 -5.31
N ASN A 86 10.74 4.08 -4.51
CA ASN A 86 11.44 4.45 -3.29
C ASN A 86 10.68 3.97 -2.03
N GLY A 87 9.35 4.01 -2.06
CA GLY A 87 8.52 3.67 -0.91
C GLY A 87 8.42 2.16 -0.64
N ILE A 88 8.54 1.33 -1.68
CA ILE A 88 8.50 -0.15 -1.59
C ILE A 88 9.61 -0.78 -2.43
N ARG A 89 10.79 -0.15 -2.45
CA ARG A 89 11.91 -0.52 -3.30
C ARG A 89 12.31 -1.98 -3.10
N PHE A 90 12.55 -2.36 -1.86
CA PHE A 90 13.10 -3.67 -1.53
C PHE A 90 12.06 -4.77 -1.76
N LEU A 91 10.78 -4.48 -1.52
CA LEU A 91 9.69 -5.38 -1.88
C LEU A 91 9.61 -5.60 -3.39
N LEU A 92 9.73 -4.54 -4.19
CA LEU A 92 9.73 -4.67 -5.65
C LEU A 92 10.97 -5.39 -6.16
N GLU A 93 12.15 -5.12 -5.60
CA GLU A 93 13.37 -5.87 -5.92
C GLU A 93 13.16 -7.36 -5.63
N TYR A 94 12.60 -7.73 -4.47
CA TYR A 94 12.32 -9.13 -4.09
C TYR A 94 11.46 -9.83 -5.12
N ILE A 95 10.33 -9.23 -5.49
CA ILE A 95 9.34 -9.87 -6.37
C ILE A 95 9.85 -9.96 -7.81
N ASN A 96 10.74 -9.07 -8.22
CA ASN A 96 11.31 -9.08 -9.56
C ASN A 96 12.60 -9.93 -9.67
N THR A 97 13.04 -10.63 -8.62
CA THR A 97 14.25 -11.48 -8.69
C THR A 97 14.05 -12.73 -9.56
N ASP A 98 12.83 -13.23 -9.67
CA ASP A 98 12.46 -14.30 -10.59
C ASP A 98 11.71 -13.68 -11.80
N ASP A 99 12.25 -13.86 -13.01
CA ASP A 99 11.68 -13.40 -14.30
C ASP A 99 10.22 -13.84 -14.56
N SER A 100 9.63 -14.65 -13.68
CA SER A 100 8.30 -15.24 -13.79
C SER A 100 7.16 -14.46 -13.13
N ASP A 101 7.39 -13.58 -12.13
CA ASP A 101 6.30 -13.10 -11.27
C ASP A 101 5.84 -11.65 -11.51
N THR A 102 5.73 -11.29 -12.79
CA THR A 102 5.12 -10.03 -13.26
C THR A 102 3.73 -9.77 -12.66
N ILE A 103 3.01 -10.82 -12.28
CA ILE A 103 1.67 -10.74 -11.71
C ILE A 103 1.73 -10.31 -10.24
N LEU A 104 2.58 -10.93 -9.41
CA LEU A 104 2.74 -10.52 -8.02
C LEU A 104 3.28 -9.08 -7.91
N SER A 105 4.20 -8.71 -8.80
CA SER A 105 4.71 -7.34 -8.93
C SER A 105 3.57 -6.36 -9.21
N SER A 106 2.62 -6.75 -10.07
CA SER A 106 1.44 -5.95 -10.37
C SER A 106 0.48 -5.82 -9.19
N VAL A 107 0.27 -6.90 -8.43
CA VAL A 107 -0.57 -6.87 -7.20
C VAL A 107 0.04 -5.94 -6.15
N VAL A 108 1.35 -6.01 -5.92
CA VAL A 108 2.04 -5.13 -4.96
C VAL A 108 1.97 -3.69 -5.40
N SER A 109 2.32 -3.39 -6.66
CA SER A 109 2.22 -2.04 -7.22
C SER A 109 0.81 -1.47 -7.13
N GLY A 110 -0.20 -2.23 -7.56
CA GLY A 110 -1.60 -1.80 -7.49
C GLY A 110 -2.07 -1.54 -6.07
N THR A 111 -1.67 -2.38 -5.12
CA THR A 111 -2.04 -2.23 -3.70
C THR A 111 -1.35 -1.03 -3.06
N PHE A 112 -0.07 -0.80 -3.35
CA PHE A 112 0.64 0.38 -2.89
C PHE A 112 -0.01 1.66 -3.42
N ARG A 113 -0.34 1.73 -4.71
CA ARG A 113 -0.99 2.89 -5.32
C ARG A 113 -2.37 3.15 -4.75
N PHE A 114 -3.18 2.10 -4.57
CA PHE A 114 -4.48 2.20 -3.92
C PHE A 114 -4.35 2.83 -2.53
N LEU A 115 -3.44 2.34 -1.70
CA LEU A 115 -3.19 2.89 -0.37
C LEU A 115 -2.62 4.32 -0.43
N ALA A 116 -1.71 4.63 -1.36
CA ALA A 116 -1.15 5.96 -1.53
C ALA A 116 -2.22 6.99 -1.94
N ASP A 117 -3.12 6.61 -2.85
CA ASP A 117 -4.26 7.43 -3.26
C ASP A 117 -5.22 7.66 -2.09
N LEU A 118 -5.45 6.67 -1.23
CA LEU A 118 -6.27 6.85 -0.03
C LEU A 118 -5.64 7.89 0.91
N HIS A 119 -4.32 7.86 1.05
CA HIS A 119 -3.58 8.80 1.91
C HIS A 119 -3.49 10.21 1.32
N THR A 120 -3.43 10.35 -0.01
CA THR A 120 -3.37 11.64 -0.69
C THR A 120 -4.74 12.27 -0.88
N ASN A 121 -5.81 11.49 -1.03
CA ASN A 121 -7.19 11.99 -0.97
C ASN A 121 -7.56 12.54 0.42
N LEU A 122 -6.84 12.09 1.47
CA LEU A 122 -6.95 12.66 2.82
C LEU A 122 -6.14 13.95 3.00
N GLN A 123 -5.12 14.22 2.18
CA GLN A 123 -4.33 15.45 2.20
C GLN A 123 -3.88 15.85 0.79
N ALA A 124 -4.54 16.86 0.20
CA ALA A 124 -4.13 17.46 -1.05
C ALA A 124 -2.70 18.03 -0.94
N SER A 125 -1.71 17.33 -1.48
CA SER A 125 -0.36 17.87 -1.66
C SER A 125 0.35 17.27 -2.88
N GLU A 126 0.95 18.18 -3.62
CA GLU A 126 1.65 18.00 -4.89
C GLU A 126 2.99 17.28 -4.72
N LEU A 127 3.21 16.17 -5.43
CA LEU A 127 4.52 15.52 -5.51
C LEU A 127 4.87 15.08 -6.92
N SER A 128 5.86 15.74 -7.50
CA SER A 128 6.37 15.54 -8.86
C SER A 128 7.30 14.33 -8.98
N GLY A 129 7.36 13.75 -10.19
CA GLY A 129 8.58 13.10 -10.68
C GLY A 129 8.47 11.67 -11.21
N ARG A 130 8.65 11.56 -12.54
CA ARG A 130 9.11 10.42 -13.39
C ARG A 130 8.33 9.09 -13.40
N LYS A 131 8.44 8.41 -14.56
CA LYS A 131 7.74 7.18 -14.95
C LYS A 131 8.46 5.93 -14.42
N SER A 132 7.72 5.00 -13.79
CA SER A 132 8.17 3.62 -13.47
C SER A 132 7.71 2.61 -14.54
N PRO A 133 8.32 1.40 -14.59
CA PRO A 133 8.24 0.47 -15.72
C PRO A 133 7.02 -0.47 -15.78
N ASN A 134 6.16 -0.56 -14.75
CA ASN A 134 5.03 -1.53 -14.78
C ASN A 134 3.89 -1.07 -15.69
N ARG A 135 4.04 -1.35 -17.00
CA ARG A 135 3.10 -0.96 -18.06
C ARG A 135 1.72 -1.61 -17.93
N ASP A 136 1.60 -2.72 -17.22
CA ASP A 136 0.32 -3.42 -17.10
C ASP A 136 -0.53 -2.85 -15.95
N VAL A 137 0.08 -2.53 -14.81
CA VAL A 137 -0.61 -1.75 -13.76
C VAL A 137 -0.94 -0.36 -14.26
N ASP A 138 -0.07 0.30 -15.02
CA ASP A 138 -0.36 1.65 -15.56
C ASP A 138 -1.59 1.69 -16.48
N LYS A 139 -1.99 0.56 -17.08
CA LYS A 139 -3.24 0.45 -17.88
C LYS A 139 -4.48 0.34 -16.99
N LEU A 140 -4.39 -0.39 -15.88
CA LEU A 140 -5.53 -0.72 -15.01
C LEU A 140 -5.72 0.30 -13.88
N TYR A 141 -4.61 0.81 -13.34
CA TYR A 141 -4.52 1.78 -12.27
C TYR A 141 -3.46 2.85 -12.63
N PRO A 142 -3.84 3.88 -13.40
CA PRO A 142 -2.93 4.94 -13.83
C PRO A 142 -2.34 5.71 -12.64
N ARG A 143 -1.05 6.05 -12.69
CA ARG A 143 -0.31 6.73 -11.59
C ARG A 143 -0.80 8.14 -11.22
N ARG A 144 -1.85 8.66 -11.86
CA ARG A 144 -2.40 9.99 -11.57
C ARG A 144 -3.69 10.25 -12.35
N PRO A 145 -4.83 10.27 -11.68
CA PRO A 145 -5.97 11.03 -12.15
C PRO A 145 -5.72 12.53 -11.85
N PRO A 146 -6.11 13.46 -12.74
CA PRO A 146 -5.93 14.91 -12.52
C PRO A 146 -6.73 15.45 -11.31
N GLN A 147 -7.59 14.63 -10.72
CA GLN A 147 -8.32 14.89 -9.48
C GLN A 147 -8.33 13.62 -8.63
N PRO A 148 -8.41 13.74 -7.29
CA PRO A 148 -8.82 12.65 -6.39
C PRO A 148 -9.93 11.78 -6.99
N LEU A 149 -9.69 10.49 -7.16
CA LEU A 149 -10.76 9.57 -7.53
C LEU A 149 -11.67 9.31 -6.32
N PRO A 150 -13.00 9.18 -6.53
CA PRO A 150 -13.88 8.60 -5.53
C PRO A 150 -13.38 7.22 -5.10
N PHE A 151 -13.63 6.85 -3.83
CA PHE A 151 -13.16 5.58 -3.27
C PHE A 151 -13.61 4.39 -4.13
N GLU A 152 -14.84 4.40 -4.62
CA GLU A 152 -15.42 3.33 -5.43
C GLU A 152 -14.65 3.11 -6.73
N ASP A 153 -14.12 4.17 -7.34
CA ASP A 153 -13.36 4.08 -8.58
C ASP A 153 -11.93 3.61 -8.33
N MET A 154 -11.32 4.07 -7.23
CA MET A 154 -10.03 3.52 -6.76
C MET A 154 -10.15 2.03 -6.45
N TYR A 155 -11.20 1.63 -5.72
CA TYR A 155 -11.47 0.24 -5.38
C TYR A 155 -11.65 -0.61 -6.65
N LYS A 156 -12.42 -0.14 -7.65
CA LYS A 156 -12.57 -0.85 -8.92
C LYS A 156 -11.23 -1.07 -9.62
N CYS A 157 -10.42 -0.02 -9.75
CA CYS A 157 -9.10 -0.13 -10.38
C CYS A 157 -8.19 -1.12 -9.62
N TRP A 158 -8.17 -1.06 -8.29
CA TRP A 158 -7.38 -1.96 -7.45
C TRP A 158 -7.88 -3.41 -7.55
N TYR A 159 -9.19 -3.60 -7.48
CA TYR A 159 -9.83 -4.89 -7.62
C TYR A 159 -9.58 -5.51 -9.00
N ASP A 160 -9.60 -4.72 -10.07
CA ASP A 160 -9.28 -5.19 -11.42
C ASP A 160 -7.83 -5.68 -11.53
N VAL A 161 -6.88 -5.00 -10.88
CA VAL A 161 -5.49 -5.48 -10.78
C VAL A 161 -5.42 -6.84 -10.06
N ILE A 162 -6.12 -6.99 -8.93
CA ILE A 162 -6.15 -8.26 -8.17
C ILE A 162 -6.87 -9.37 -8.96
N ARG A 163 -7.95 -9.04 -9.67
CA ARG A 163 -8.72 -10.04 -10.42
C ARG A 163 -7.90 -10.64 -11.57
N VAL A 164 -7.06 -9.84 -12.22
CA VAL A 164 -6.15 -10.35 -13.26
C VAL A 164 -5.21 -11.43 -12.69
N PHE A 165 -4.76 -11.30 -11.43
CA PHE A 165 -4.02 -12.35 -10.73
C PHE A 165 -4.83 -13.64 -10.57
N GLN A 166 -6.08 -13.54 -10.10
CA GLN A 166 -6.93 -14.72 -9.89
C GLN A 166 -7.24 -15.52 -11.17
N SER A 167 -7.31 -14.85 -12.32
CA SER A 167 -7.59 -15.52 -13.60
C SER A 167 -6.41 -16.29 -14.20
N ARG A 168 -5.22 -16.17 -13.62
CA ARG A 168 -3.97 -16.77 -14.14
C ARG A 168 -3.32 -17.77 -13.19
N ALA A 169 -3.79 -17.85 -11.94
CA ALA A 169 -3.38 -18.84 -10.94
C ALA A 169 -4.26 -20.10 -11.02
#